data_AF-A0A1J0WJF3-F1
#
_entry.id   AF-A0A1J0WJF3-F1
#
_cell.length_a   1.000
_cell.length_b   1.000
_cell.length_c   1.000
_cell.angle_alpha   90.00
_cell.angle_beta   90.00
_cell.angle_gamma   90.00
#
_symmetry.space_group_name_H-M   'P 1'
#
loop_
_entity.id
_entity.type
_entity.pdbx_description
1 polymer ?
#
loop_
_entity_poly.entity_id
_entity_poly.type
_entity_poly.pdbx_seq_one_letter_code
_entity_poly.pdbx_strand_id
1 'polypeptide(L)'
;MAQGVAAQDIVYSPVNPSFGGNPLNSAHLLSIANAQREATARDAGDDDGLLGGGLDGDGGPTDADLFVRQLEGRLLSALAGQVTEAIFGDNPQDSGTVVFGTTTVTFTRTLDSITLTIIDALDGSVTEIVVPQLVVN
;
A
#
# COMPACT_ATOMS: atom_id res chain seq x y z
N MET A 1 38.68 29.24 56.30
CA MET A 1 37.50 29.90 55.68
C MET A 1 36.80 28.84 54.84
N ALA A 2 35.69 28.25 55.30
CA ALA A 2 34.93 27.28 54.52
C ALA A 2 33.79 28.01 53.79
N GLN A 3 33.77 27.95 52.45
CA GLN A 3 32.68 28.51 51.66
C GLN A 3 31.51 27.52 51.68
N GLY A 4 30.36 27.95 52.20
CA GLY A 4 29.13 27.15 52.22
C GLY A 4 28.57 26.99 50.81
N VAL A 5 28.24 25.76 50.43
CA VAL A 5 27.57 25.45 49.17
C VAL A 5 26.11 25.91 49.28
N ALA A 6 25.71 26.84 48.40
CA ALA A 6 24.31 27.22 48.24
C ALA A 6 23.64 26.21 47.30
N ALA A 7 22.65 25.47 47.81
CA ALA A 7 21.79 24.61 47.01
C ALA A 7 20.39 25.23 46.93
N GLN A 8 19.77 25.14 45.75
CA GLN A 8 18.40 25.58 45.48
C GLN A 8 17.49 24.36 45.32
N ASP A 9 16.21 24.55 45.63
CA ASP A 9 15.20 23.49 45.52
C ASP A 9 14.89 23.19 44.04
N ILE A 10 14.70 21.92 43.71
CA ILE A 10 14.35 21.50 42.35
C ILE A 10 12.86 21.19 42.34
N VAL A 11 12.08 22.07 41.71
CA VAL A 11 10.65 21.84 41.49
C VAL A 11 10.48 21.17 40.13
N TYR A 12 9.92 19.96 40.12
CA TYR A 12 9.56 19.27 38.89
C TYR A 12 8.27 19.86 38.30
N SER A 13 8.33 20.23 37.02
CA SER A 13 7.15 20.57 36.22
C SER A 13 7.11 19.67 34.99
N PRO A 14 5.99 18.97 34.73
CA PRO A 14 5.82 18.23 33.49
C PRO A 14 5.94 19.15 32.26
N VAL A 15 6.51 18.64 31.18
CA VAL A 15 6.61 19.37 29.90
C VAL A 15 5.27 19.38 29.17
N ASN A 16 4.52 18.29 29.30
CA ASN A 16 3.24 18.10 28.63
C ASN A 16 2.11 18.81 29.42
N PRO A 17 1.35 19.72 28.78
CA PRO A 17 0.31 20.49 29.44
C PRO A 17 -0.84 19.62 29.99
N SER A 18 -1.08 18.44 29.45
CA SER A 18 -2.09 17.50 29.98
C SER A 18 -1.80 17.01 31.39
N PHE A 19 -0.55 17.13 31.86
CA PHE A 19 -0.15 16.75 33.22
C PHE A 19 0.15 17.96 34.12
N GLY A 20 -0.32 19.16 33.74
CA GLY A 20 -0.07 20.39 34.50
C GLY A 20 1.20 21.14 34.08
N GLY A 21 1.76 20.83 32.90
CA GLY A 21 2.85 21.58 32.29
C GLY A 21 2.42 22.89 31.63
N ASN A 22 3.38 23.59 31.02
CA ASN A 22 3.11 24.87 30.37
C ASN A 22 2.19 24.70 29.14
N PRO A 23 1.00 25.37 29.08
CA PRO A 23 0.07 25.28 27.96
C PRO A 23 0.65 25.74 26.62
N LEU A 24 1.68 26.59 26.63
CA LEU A 24 2.36 27.03 25.41
C LEU A 24 3.09 25.90 24.66
N ASN A 25 3.36 24.77 25.32
CA ASN A 25 4.02 23.62 24.70
C ASN A 25 3.09 22.79 23.80
N SER A 26 1.77 23.01 23.84
CA SER A 26 0.77 22.19 23.14
C SER A 26 1.03 22.08 21.64
N ALA A 27 1.25 23.22 20.97
CA ALA A 27 1.43 23.26 19.52
C ALA A 27 2.74 22.57 19.08
N HIS A 28 3.81 22.75 19.84
CA HIS A 28 5.10 22.13 19.56
C HIS A 28 5.04 20.60 19.74
N LEU A 29 4.47 20.12 20.85
CA LEU A 29 4.29 18.69 21.11
C LEU A 29 3.39 18.02 20.07
N LEU A 30 2.31 18.69 19.65
CA LEU A 30 1.43 18.21 18.59
C LEU A 30 2.16 18.14 17.23
N SER A 31 2.98 19.14 16.92
CA SER A 31 3.78 19.15 15.68
C SER A 31 4.79 18.00 15.64
N ILE A 32 5.47 17.73 16.76
CA ILE A 32 6.40 16.59 16.86
C ILE A 32 5.65 15.28 16.71
N ALA A 33 4.51 15.12 17.40
CA ALA A 33 3.69 13.92 17.30
C ALA A 33 3.17 13.68 15.87
N ASN A 34 2.80 14.75 15.15
CA ASN A 34 2.38 14.64 13.76
C ASN A 34 3.54 14.25 12.84
N ALA A 35 4.72 14.84 13.03
CA ALA A 35 5.90 14.48 12.24
C ALA A 35 6.33 13.01 12.48
N GLN A 36 6.23 12.54 13.73
CA GLN A 36 6.49 11.14 14.06
C GLN A 36 5.46 10.22 13.43
N ARG A 37 4.16 10.54 13.53
CA ARG A 37 3.09 9.75 12.91
C ARG A 37 3.30 9.61 11.41
N GLU A 38 3.64 10.69 10.72
CA GLU A 38 3.92 10.66 9.28
C GLU A 38 5.14 9.78 8.96
N ALA A 39 6.21 9.91 9.75
CA ALA A 39 7.42 9.10 9.58
C ALA A 39 7.17 7.60 9.80
N THR A 40 6.30 7.23 10.74
CA THR A 40 5.99 5.83 11.08
C THR A 40 4.75 5.28 10.37
N ALA A 41 3.97 6.10 9.67
CA ALA A 41 2.76 5.66 8.98
C ALA A 41 3.04 4.65 7.87
N ARG A 42 4.24 4.69 7.29
CA ARG A 42 4.66 3.74 6.23
C ARG A 42 4.98 2.35 6.79
N ASP A 43 5.49 2.26 8.02
CA ASP A 43 5.72 0.99 8.72
C ASP A 43 4.41 0.37 9.21
N ALA A 44 3.40 1.19 9.54
CA ALA A 44 2.12 0.70 10.06
C ALA A 44 1.22 0.03 9.00
N GLY A 45 1.53 0.17 7.71
CA GLY A 45 0.77 -0.44 6.61
C GLY A 45 1.24 -1.85 6.20
N ASP A 46 2.39 -2.31 6.71
CA ASP A 46 2.96 -3.64 6.42
C ASP A 46 2.60 -4.67 7.53
N ASP A 47 1.88 -4.23 8.57
CA ASP A 47 1.51 -4.98 9.78
C ASP A 47 0.00 -5.28 9.87
N ASP A 48 -0.73 -5.42 8.76
CA ASP A 48 -2.07 -6.06 8.77
C ASP A 48 -1.93 -7.59 8.72
N GLY A 49 -1.11 -8.11 9.63
CA GLY A 49 -0.63 -9.48 9.56
C GLY A 49 0.15 -9.89 10.79
N LEU A 50 -0.58 -10.09 11.89
CA LEU A 50 -0.24 -10.93 13.05
C LEU A 50 0.30 -10.19 14.29
N LEU A 51 -0.59 -10.13 15.27
CA LEU A 51 -0.28 -10.10 16.70
C LEU A 51 0.76 -11.18 17.05
N GLY A 52 2.05 -10.82 17.08
CA GLY A 52 3.11 -11.76 17.43
C GLY A 52 4.45 -11.06 17.58
N GLY A 53 4.70 -10.52 18.77
CA GLY A 53 5.90 -9.75 19.05
C GLY A 53 7.20 -10.54 18.93
N GLY A 54 8.26 -9.80 18.65
CA GLY A 54 9.63 -10.19 18.94
C GLY A 54 10.58 -9.94 17.77
N LEU A 55 11.50 -9.00 17.99
CA LEU A 55 12.96 -9.07 17.74
C LEU A 55 13.44 -9.85 16.50
N ASP A 56 14.41 -9.25 15.80
CA ASP A 56 15.15 -9.75 14.62
C ASP A 56 14.41 -9.42 13.30
N GLY A 57 14.78 -8.39 12.54
CA GLY A 57 16.05 -8.23 11.85
C GLY A 57 15.81 -8.45 10.35
N ASP A 58 16.07 -7.43 9.52
CA ASP A 58 16.13 -7.51 8.04
C ASP A 58 14.80 -7.63 7.28
N GLY A 59 13.94 -6.61 7.37
CA GLY A 59 12.69 -6.50 6.59
C GLY A 59 12.86 -5.85 5.21
N GLY A 60 14.01 -6.00 4.56
CA GLY A 60 14.14 -5.70 3.14
C GLY A 60 13.58 -6.87 2.33
N PRO A 61 12.90 -6.66 1.20
CA PRO A 61 12.50 -7.79 0.38
C PRO A 61 13.75 -8.55 -0.07
N THR A 62 13.74 -9.87 0.08
CA THR A 62 14.89 -10.72 -0.28
C THR A 62 15.16 -10.64 -1.79
N ASP A 63 16.37 -11.02 -2.23
CA ASP A 63 16.69 -11.12 -3.66
C ASP A 63 15.71 -12.04 -4.43
N ALA A 64 15.19 -13.07 -3.74
CA ALA A 64 14.15 -13.95 -4.26
C ALA A 64 12.82 -13.19 -4.44
N ASP A 65 12.40 -12.39 -3.46
CA ASP A 65 11.17 -11.59 -3.55
C ASP A 65 11.28 -10.53 -4.66
N LEU A 66 12.45 -9.93 -4.84
CA LEU A 66 12.73 -9.01 -5.95
C LEU A 66 12.64 -9.73 -7.30
N PHE A 67 13.19 -10.94 -7.42
CA PHE A 67 13.10 -11.75 -8.64
C PHE A 67 11.66 -12.14 -8.97
N VAL A 68 10.88 -12.56 -7.98
CA VAL A 68 9.46 -12.92 -8.16
C VAL A 68 8.66 -11.72 -8.63
N ARG A 69 8.78 -10.55 -7.98
CA ARG A 69 8.09 -9.32 -8.42
C ARG A 69 8.49 -8.89 -9.84
N GLN A 70 9.77 -9.04 -10.20
CA GLN A 70 10.22 -8.74 -11.57
C GLN A 70 9.64 -9.71 -12.60
N LEU A 71 9.56 -11.00 -12.26
CA LEU A 71 8.96 -12.02 -13.12
C LEU A 71 7.46 -11.77 -13.29
N GLU A 72 6.74 -11.50 -12.21
CA GLU A 72 5.31 -11.18 -12.22
C GLU A 72 5.03 -9.97 -13.11
N GLY A 73 5.77 -8.87 -12.95
CA GLY A 73 5.59 -7.68 -13.79
C GLY A 73 5.79 -7.95 -15.28
N ARG A 74 6.76 -8.81 -15.64
CA ARG A 74 6.98 -9.23 -17.04
C ARG A 74 5.86 -10.11 -17.57
N LEU A 75 5.39 -11.06 -16.77
CA LEU A 75 4.29 -11.96 -17.15
C LEU A 75 2.99 -11.17 -17.34
N LEU A 76 2.68 -10.25 -16.42
CA LEU A 76 1.52 -9.36 -16.51
C LEU A 76 1.59 -8.47 -17.77
N SER A 77 2.77 -7.93 -18.08
CA SER A 77 2.96 -7.10 -19.28
C SER A 77 2.76 -7.90 -20.57
N ALA A 78 3.32 -9.11 -20.65
CA ALA A 78 3.16 -9.99 -21.80
C ALA A 78 1.70 -10.42 -21.98
N LEU A 79 1.01 -10.71 -20.88
CA LEU A 79 -0.39 -11.08 -20.90
C LEU A 79 -1.29 -9.90 -21.30
N ALA A 80 -1.04 -8.71 -20.76
CA ALA A 80 -1.77 -7.52 -21.16
C ALA A 80 -1.66 -7.29 -22.68
N GLY A 81 -0.48 -7.54 -23.26
CA GLY A 81 -0.29 -7.53 -24.71
C GLY A 81 -1.14 -8.58 -25.43
N GLN A 82 -1.16 -9.83 -24.95
CA GLN A 82 -1.98 -10.89 -25.55
C GLN A 82 -3.48 -10.62 -25.46
N VAL A 83 -3.96 -10.10 -24.34
CA VAL A 83 -5.36 -9.71 -24.14
C VAL A 83 -5.70 -8.53 -25.06
N THR A 84 -4.81 -7.54 -25.16
CA THR A 84 -4.98 -6.41 -26.08
C THR A 84 -5.05 -6.88 -27.54
N GLU A 85 -4.17 -7.77 -27.96
CA GLU A 85 -4.19 -8.34 -29.31
C GLU A 85 -5.44 -9.20 -29.57
N ALA A 86 -5.87 -9.99 -28.59
CA ALA A 86 -7.11 -10.78 -28.71
C ALA A 86 -8.36 -9.88 -28.84
N ILE A 87 -8.32 -8.68 -28.27
CA ILE A 87 -9.45 -7.74 -28.29
C ILE A 87 -9.41 -6.79 -29.50
N PHE A 88 -8.22 -6.28 -29.86
CA PHE A 88 -8.03 -5.19 -30.82
C PHE A 88 -7.17 -5.56 -32.03
N GLY A 89 -6.61 -6.76 -32.06
CA GLY A 89 -5.75 -7.25 -33.14
C GLY A 89 -6.51 -7.59 -34.41
N ASP A 90 -5.78 -8.13 -35.38
CA ASP A 90 -6.29 -8.40 -36.74
C ASP A 90 -7.39 -9.48 -36.78
N ASN A 91 -7.47 -10.36 -35.78
CA ASN A 91 -8.49 -11.40 -35.67
C ASN A 91 -9.16 -11.39 -34.27
N PRO A 92 -9.96 -10.35 -33.98
CA PRO A 92 -10.49 -10.13 -32.64
C PRO A 92 -11.41 -11.27 -32.22
N GLN A 93 -11.33 -11.66 -30.96
CA GLN A 93 -12.22 -12.64 -30.35
C GLN A 93 -13.36 -11.93 -29.60
N ASP A 94 -14.56 -12.49 -29.65
CA ASP A 94 -15.72 -11.93 -28.94
C ASP A 94 -15.68 -12.21 -27.43
N SER A 95 -14.98 -13.26 -27.01
CA SER A 95 -14.77 -13.56 -25.59
C SER A 95 -13.54 -14.45 -25.38
N GLY A 96 -13.05 -14.46 -24.15
CA GLY A 96 -11.96 -15.34 -23.75
C GLY A 96 -11.79 -15.39 -22.23
N THR A 97 -11.06 -16.39 -21.77
CA THR A 97 -10.73 -16.58 -20.35
C THR A 97 -9.26 -16.90 -20.22
N VAL A 98 -8.60 -16.19 -19.32
CA VAL A 98 -7.21 -16.37 -18.96
C VAL A 98 -7.14 -16.64 -17.46
N VAL A 99 -6.45 -17.71 -17.06
CA VAL A 99 -6.25 -18.04 -15.66
C VAL A 99 -4.77 -17.88 -15.32
N PHE A 100 -4.47 -17.15 -14.26
CA PHE A 100 -3.13 -16.95 -13.73
C PHE A 100 -3.13 -17.21 -12.22
N GLY A 101 -2.50 -18.31 -11.78
CA GLY A 101 -2.45 -18.66 -10.37
C GLY A 101 -3.86 -18.78 -9.78
N THR A 102 -4.22 -17.89 -8.86
CA THR A 102 -5.56 -17.78 -8.26
C THR A 102 -6.45 -16.74 -8.94
N THR A 103 -5.91 -15.92 -9.83
CA THR A 103 -6.65 -14.87 -10.54
C THR A 103 -7.17 -15.37 -11.88
N THR A 104 -8.47 -15.20 -12.13
CA THR A 104 -9.13 -15.50 -13.40
C THR A 104 -9.57 -14.20 -14.06
N VAL A 105 -9.14 -13.97 -15.29
CA VAL A 105 -9.52 -12.83 -16.11
C VAL A 105 -10.42 -13.32 -17.25
N THR A 106 -11.65 -12.85 -17.29
CA THR A 106 -12.55 -13.06 -18.44
C THR A 106 -12.75 -11.75 -19.16
N PHE A 107 -12.86 -11.81 -20.49
CA PHE A 107 -13.26 -10.65 -21.28
C PHE A 107 -14.41 -11.03 -22.19
N THR A 108 -15.31 -10.07 -22.42
CA THR A 108 -16.42 -10.19 -23.37
C THR A 108 -16.52 -8.88 -24.14
N ARG A 109 -16.49 -9.00 -25.46
CA ARG A 109 -16.65 -7.89 -26.38
C ARG A 109 -18.09 -7.86 -26.88
N THR A 110 -18.74 -6.72 -26.73
CA THR A 110 -20.05 -6.42 -27.31
C THR A 110 -19.88 -5.41 -28.45
N LEU A 111 -20.98 -5.08 -29.13
CA LEU A 111 -20.98 -4.09 -30.21
C LEU A 111 -20.62 -2.67 -29.74
N ASP A 112 -20.88 -2.36 -28.46
CA ASP A 112 -20.75 -1.01 -27.92
C ASP A 112 -19.59 -0.88 -26.91
N SER A 113 -19.24 -1.96 -26.22
CA SER A 113 -18.19 -1.96 -25.18
C SER A 113 -17.49 -3.30 -25.02
N ILE A 114 -16.30 -3.26 -24.46
CA ILE A 114 -15.53 -4.41 -24.02
C ILE A 114 -15.54 -4.43 -22.49
N THR A 115 -15.97 -5.53 -21.90
CA THR A 115 -15.98 -5.73 -20.45
C THR A 115 -14.92 -6.76 -20.08
N LEU A 116 -14.04 -6.38 -19.15
CA LEU A 116 -13.09 -7.27 -18.49
C LEU A 116 -13.55 -7.52 -17.05
N THR A 117 -13.59 -8.78 -16.65
CA THR A 117 -13.86 -9.20 -15.28
C THR A 117 -12.63 -9.94 -14.75
N ILE A 118 -12.03 -9.40 -13.70
CA ILE A 118 -10.88 -9.99 -13.01
C ILE A 118 -11.39 -10.50 -11.67
N ILE A 119 -11.22 -11.78 -11.40
CA ILE A 119 -11.66 -12.46 -10.17
C ILE A 119 -10.43 -13.04 -9.50
N ASP A 120 -10.15 -12.65 -8.27
CA ASP A 120 -9.13 -13.32 -7.45
C ASP A 120 -9.79 -14.36 -6.53
N ALA A 121 -9.35 -15.62 -6.65
CA ALA A 121 -9.88 -16.73 -5.88
C ALA A 121 -9.34 -16.79 -4.44
N LEU A 122 -8.35 -15.95 -4.08
CA LEU A 122 -7.77 -15.93 -2.73
C LEU A 122 -8.60 -15.12 -1.74
N ASP A 123 -9.07 -13.94 -2.16
CA ASP A 123 -9.85 -13.01 -1.36
C ASP A 123 -11.30 -12.82 -1.86
N GLY A 124 -11.61 -13.35 -3.05
CA GLY A 124 -12.91 -13.20 -3.71
C GLY A 124 -13.11 -11.81 -4.35
N SER A 125 -12.07 -11.01 -4.46
CA SER A 125 -12.13 -9.67 -5.06
C SER A 125 -12.49 -9.75 -6.54
N VAL A 126 -13.50 -8.96 -6.93
CA VAL A 126 -13.94 -8.84 -8.32
C VAL A 126 -13.70 -7.42 -8.78
N THR A 127 -12.87 -7.26 -9.81
CA THR A 127 -12.61 -5.99 -10.48
C THR A 127 -13.20 -6.03 -11.88
N GLU A 128 -14.15 -5.13 -12.16
CA GLU A 128 -14.76 -4.99 -13.48
C GLU A 128 -14.23 -3.73 -14.16
N ILE A 129 -13.77 -3.87 -15.40
CA ILE A 129 -13.25 -2.78 -16.23
C ILE A 129 -14.04 -2.75 -17.52
N VAL A 130 -14.74 -1.64 -17.77
CA VAL A 130 -15.52 -1.45 -19.00
C VAL A 130 -14.82 -0.42 -19.88
N VAL A 131 -14.47 -0.82 -21.09
CA VAL A 131 -13.86 0.03 -22.11
C VAL A 131 -14.89 0.28 -23.22
N PRO A 132 -15.40 1.51 -23.39
CA PRO A 132 -16.32 1.82 -24.48
C PRO A 132 -15.58 1.79 -25.83
N GLN A 133 -16.19 1.22 -26.88
CA GLN A 133 -15.65 1.32 -28.22
C GLN A 133 -15.92 2.71 -28.81
N LEU A 134 -14.91 3.30 -29.45
CA LEU A 134 -15.08 4.53 -30.20
C LEU A 134 -15.91 4.23 -31.46
N VAL A 135 -17.14 4.72 -31.51
CA VAL A 135 -17.96 4.71 -32.73
C VAL A 135 -17.46 5.84 -33.63
N VAL A 136 -16.76 5.49 -34.72
CA VAL A 136 -16.46 6.43 -35.79
C VAL A 136 -17.68 6.50 -36.72
N ASN A 137 -18.34 7.66 -36.76
CA ASN A 137 -19.44 7.96 -37.68
C ASN A 137 -18.92 8.32 -39.08
#